data_AF-A0A0F8YH93-F1
#
_entry.id   AF-A0A0F8YH93-F1
#
_cell.length_a   1.000
_cell.length_b   1.000
_cell.length_c   1.000
_cell.angle_alpha   90.00
_cell.angle_beta   90.00
_cell.angle_gamma   90.00
#
_symmetry.space_group_name_H-M   'P 1'
#
loop_
_entity.id
_entity.type
_entity.pdbx_description
1 polymer ?
#
loop_
_entity_poly.entity_id
_entity_poly.type
_entity_poly.pdbx_seq_one_letter_code
_entity_poly.pdbx_strand_id
1 'polypeptide(L)'
;QLKGGKEIYMGKTRDLLNVKTVQEQIVEGAKRMPNQTLKRAEWLGCVEGMLPFTEERDNPDISQEGLIGGWIPEYLEGAPHIKDTEASQMIYKGCLEGAEPFLQNGNAFVNLDHFRDFLLRRKNERRKRTELIDMFRRVKAEDKKLSLYVGEGKRMQRRYWVVPLPDTHV
;
A
#
# COMPACT_ATOMS: atom_id res chain seq x y z
N GLN A 1 -18.83 36.66 16.86
CA GLN A 1 -19.93 35.81 16.36
C GLN A 1 -19.92 35.88 14.84
N LEU A 2 -19.42 34.84 14.15
CA LEU A 2 -19.46 34.77 12.70
C LEU A 2 -20.87 34.37 12.28
N LYS A 3 -21.67 35.34 11.83
CA LYS A 3 -22.99 35.09 11.22
C LYS A 3 -22.77 34.69 9.75
N GLY A 4 -23.21 33.49 9.37
CA GLY A 4 -23.42 33.14 7.95
C GLY A 4 -22.61 31.98 7.37
N GLY A 5 -22.10 31.04 8.16
CA GLY A 5 -21.57 29.78 7.62
C GLY A 5 -22.72 28.87 7.18
N LYS A 6 -22.90 28.64 5.87
CA LYS A 6 -23.72 27.52 5.39
C LYS A 6 -23.01 26.23 5.76
N GLU A 7 -23.61 25.42 6.61
CA GLU A 7 -23.14 24.05 6.86
C GLU A 7 -23.18 23.27 5.54
N ILE A 8 -22.01 22.80 5.10
CA ILE A 8 -21.89 21.96 3.90
C ILE A 8 -21.98 20.51 4.37
N TYR A 9 -23.04 19.83 3.97
CA TYR A 9 -23.22 18.41 4.25
C TYR A 9 -22.27 17.57 3.38
N MET A 10 -21.25 16.96 3.99
CA MET A 10 -20.22 16.14 3.33
C MET A 10 -20.59 14.66 3.20
N GLY A 11 -21.87 14.30 3.37
CA GLY A 11 -22.32 12.90 3.38
C GLY A 11 -22.07 12.18 4.70
N LYS A 12 -22.45 10.88 4.78
CA LYS A 12 -22.16 10.03 5.94
C LYS A 12 -20.77 9.41 5.76
N THR A 13 -20.10 9.03 6.86
CA THR A 13 -18.76 8.39 6.82
C THR A 13 -18.67 7.19 5.86
N ARG A 14 -19.78 6.48 5.64
CA ARG A 14 -19.87 5.37 4.67
C ARG A 14 -19.77 5.81 3.20
N ASP A 15 -20.16 7.04 2.89
CA ASP A 15 -20.12 7.62 1.55
C ASP A 15 -18.71 8.17 1.24
N LEU A 16 -17.92 8.45 2.28
CA LEU A 16 -16.50 8.85 2.20
C LEU A 16 -15.54 7.67 1.92
N LEU A 17 -16.05 6.43 1.86
CA LEU A 17 -15.24 5.24 1.61
C LEU A 17 -14.75 5.13 0.15
N ASN A 18 -15.37 5.89 -0.77
CA ASN A 18 -14.92 5.99 -2.15
C ASN A 18 -14.14 7.29 -2.33
N VAL A 19 -12.81 7.18 -2.40
CA VAL A 19 -11.89 8.32 -2.54
C VAL A 19 -12.25 9.21 -3.73
N LYS A 20 -12.78 8.64 -4.81
CA LYS A 20 -13.27 9.39 -5.97
C LYS A 20 -14.43 10.33 -5.64
N THR A 21 -15.40 9.87 -4.85
CA THR A 21 -16.53 10.70 -4.42
C THR A 21 -16.09 11.78 -3.43
N VAL A 22 -15.09 11.49 -2.59
CA VAL A 22 -14.49 12.48 -1.69
C VAL A 22 -13.72 13.55 -2.48
N GLN A 23 -12.94 13.15 -3.49
CA GLN A 23 -12.23 14.05 -4.39
C GLN A 23 -13.19 14.96 -5.17
N GLU A 24 -14.25 14.38 -5.77
CA GLU A 24 -15.27 15.15 -6.48
C GLU A 24 -15.98 16.15 -5.56
N GLN A 25 -16.27 15.77 -4.32
CA GLN A 25 -16.89 16.66 -3.33
C GLN A 25 -15.94 17.72 -2.78
N ILE A 26 -14.66 17.42 -2.59
CA ILE A 26 -13.65 18.41 -2.22
C ILE A 26 -13.46 19.42 -3.34
N VAL A 27 -13.36 18.97 -4.59
CA VAL A 27 -13.23 19.84 -5.76
C VAL A 27 -14.49 20.69 -5.96
N GLU A 28 -15.67 20.11 -5.78
CA GLU A 28 -16.94 20.85 -5.88
C GLU A 28 -17.14 21.82 -4.71
N GLY A 29 -16.72 21.43 -3.49
CA GLY A 29 -16.68 22.30 -2.32
C GLY A 29 -15.72 23.47 -2.50
N ALA A 30 -14.53 23.20 -3.05
CA ALA A 30 -13.52 24.18 -3.39
C ALA A 30 -14.01 25.22 -4.40
N LYS A 31 -14.72 24.79 -5.46
CA LYS A 31 -15.32 25.68 -6.46
C LYS A 31 -16.39 26.61 -5.90
N ARG A 32 -17.04 26.21 -4.80
CA ARG A 32 -18.16 26.93 -4.18
C ARG A 32 -17.74 27.80 -2.99
N MET A 33 -16.47 27.74 -2.57
CA MET A 33 -15.98 28.64 -1.52
C MET A 33 -15.81 30.06 -2.10
N PRO A 34 -16.34 31.09 -1.43
CA PRO A 34 -16.11 32.46 -1.84
C PRO A 34 -14.62 32.77 -1.68
N ASN A 35 -14.03 33.39 -2.72
CA ASN A 35 -12.62 33.84 -2.82
C ASN A 35 -12.12 34.77 -1.68
N GLN A 36 -12.86 34.93 -0.59
CA GLN A 36 -12.66 35.92 0.45
C GLN A 36 -12.27 35.35 1.81
N THR A 37 -12.33 34.02 2.03
CA THR A 37 -12.14 33.46 3.40
C THR A 37 -10.76 32.86 3.67
N LEU A 38 -9.96 32.56 2.63
CA LEU A 38 -8.57 32.10 2.74
C LEU A 38 -7.70 32.98 1.87
N LYS A 39 -6.55 33.45 2.39
CA LYS A 39 -5.57 34.14 1.55
C LYS A 39 -5.08 33.14 0.50
N ARG A 40 -4.86 33.57 -0.74
CA ARG A 40 -4.45 32.70 -1.86
C ARG A 40 -3.28 31.76 -1.53
N ALA A 41 -2.35 32.18 -0.67
CA ALA A 41 -1.22 31.37 -0.20
C ALA A 41 -1.63 30.24 0.77
N GLU A 42 -2.59 30.48 1.66
CA GLU A 42 -3.13 29.47 2.58
C GLU A 42 -3.97 28.44 1.81
N TRP A 43 -4.71 28.91 0.80
CA TRP A 43 -5.42 28.06 -0.14
C TRP A 43 -4.47 27.15 -0.95
N LEU A 44 -3.43 27.74 -1.54
CA LEU A 44 -2.41 26.99 -2.27
C LEU A 44 -1.69 25.99 -1.37
N GLY A 45 -1.35 26.35 -0.12
CA GLY A 45 -0.75 25.44 0.84
C GLY A 45 -1.67 24.27 1.23
N CYS A 46 -2.98 24.49 1.36
CA CYS A 46 -3.94 23.40 1.57
C CYS A 46 -4.04 22.48 0.35
N VAL A 47 -4.06 23.03 -0.86
CA VAL A 47 -4.11 22.23 -2.11
C VAL A 47 -2.79 21.49 -2.33
N GLU A 48 -1.64 22.14 -2.15
CA GLU A 48 -0.30 21.54 -2.21
C GLU A 48 -0.08 20.49 -1.11
N GLY A 49 -0.69 20.65 0.07
CA GLY A 49 -0.68 19.62 1.12
C GLY A 49 -1.56 18.40 0.80
N MET A 50 -2.58 18.58 -0.06
CA MET A 50 -3.47 17.50 -0.50
C MET A 50 -2.99 16.81 -1.77
N LEU A 51 -2.21 17.50 -2.61
CA LEU A 51 -1.71 17.01 -3.90
C LEU A 51 -0.85 15.73 -3.79
N PRO A 52 0.10 15.57 -2.86
CA PRO A 52 0.87 14.33 -2.70
C PRO A 52 0.00 13.10 -2.41
N PHE A 53 -1.15 13.30 -1.75
CA PHE A 53 -2.11 12.22 -1.48
C PHE A 53 -2.97 11.87 -2.71
N THR A 54 -2.90 12.67 -3.78
CA THR A 54 -3.68 12.52 -5.02
C THR A 54 -2.83 12.24 -6.26
N GLU A 55 -1.58 12.71 -6.33
CA GLU A 55 -0.72 12.56 -7.51
C GLU A 55 -0.26 11.12 -7.75
N GLU A 56 -0.08 10.31 -6.70
CA GLU A 56 0.22 8.88 -6.88
C GLU A 56 -0.98 8.07 -7.40
N ARG A 57 -2.20 8.60 -7.26
CA ARG A 57 -3.43 7.81 -7.42
C ARG A 57 -4.11 8.00 -8.77
N ASP A 58 -4.01 9.18 -9.36
CA ASP A 58 -4.70 9.57 -10.60
C ASP A 58 -3.72 10.02 -11.71
N ASN A 59 -2.49 9.49 -11.74
CA ASN A 59 -1.69 9.59 -12.95
C ASN A 59 -2.10 8.44 -13.90
N PRO A 60 -2.91 8.70 -14.95
CA PRO A 60 -3.34 7.65 -15.88
C PRO A 60 -2.17 7.02 -16.64
N ASP A 61 -0.98 7.61 -16.58
CA ASP A 61 0.24 7.12 -17.21
C ASP A 61 1.14 6.30 -16.27
N ILE A 62 0.80 6.15 -14.97
CA ILE A 62 1.56 5.25 -14.10
C ILE A 62 1.29 3.81 -14.54
N SER A 63 2.35 3.15 -14.98
CA SER A 63 2.28 1.74 -15.35
C SER A 63 2.01 0.86 -14.12
N GLN A 64 1.51 -0.36 -14.37
CA GLN A 64 1.33 -1.35 -13.30
C GLN A 64 2.64 -1.64 -12.54
N GLU A 65 3.78 -1.57 -13.24
CA GLU A 65 5.11 -1.68 -12.66
C GLU A 65 5.43 -0.48 -11.73
N GLY A 66 4.99 0.73 -12.08
CA GLY A 66 5.13 1.91 -11.24
C GLY A 66 4.32 1.82 -9.94
N LEU A 67 3.06 1.36 -10.02
CA LEU A 67 2.21 1.19 -8.82
C LEU A 67 2.80 0.18 -7.84
N ILE A 68 3.19 -1.00 -8.34
CA ILE A 68 3.77 -2.03 -7.48
C ILE A 68 5.15 -1.60 -6.93
N GLY A 69 5.92 -0.85 -7.73
CA GLY A 69 7.20 -0.26 -7.33
C GLY A 69 7.07 0.76 -6.20
N GLY A 70 5.96 1.48 -6.09
CA GLY A 70 5.67 2.37 -4.94
C GLY A 70 5.18 1.61 -3.71
N TRP A 71 4.31 0.61 -3.88
CA TRP A 71 3.71 -0.11 -2.74
C TRP A 71 4.65 -1.10 -2.05
N ILE A 72 5.54 -1.75 -2.79
CA ILE A 72 6.43 -2.77 -2.23
C ILE A 72 7.38 -2.20 -1.16
N PRO A 73 8.11 -1.09 -1.39
CA PRO A 73 8.98 -0.51 -0.37
C PRO A 73 8.25 -0.18 0.93
N GLU A 74 7.07 0.43 0.86
CA GLU A 74 6.25 0.73 2.04
C GLU A 74 5.72 -0.53 2.73
N TYR A 75 5.33 -1.54 1.96
CA TYR A 75 4.90 -2.83 2.51
C TYR A 75 6.03 -3.57 3.23
N LEU A 76 7.27 -3.36 2.79
CA LEU A 76 8.48 -3.96 3.36
C LEU A 76 9.08 -3.11 4.49
N GLU A 77 8.48 -1.97 4.84
CA GLU A 77 8.96 -1.14 5.93
C GLU A 77 8.93 -1.94 7.25
N GLY A 78 10.11 -2.17 7.84
CA GLY A 78 10.26 -2.98 9.04
C GLY A 78 10.26 -4.50 8.82
N ALA A 79 10.25 -4.97 7.57
CA ALA A 79 10.35 -6.40 7.27
C ALA A 79 11.71 -6.96 7.72
N PRO A 80 11.76 -8.12 8.38
CA PRO A 80 13.00 -8.69 8.88
C PRO A 80 13.90 -9.20 7.76
N HIS A 81 15.21 -9.04 7.94
CA HIS A 81 16.24 -9.63 7.08
C HIS A 81 16.67 -10.99 7.63
N ILE A 82 16.34 -12.05 6.89
CA ILE A 82 16.67 -13.43 7.25
C ILE A 82 18.09 -13.76 6.77
N LYS A 83 18.98 -14.04 7.71
CA LYS A 83 20.35 -14.51 7.47
C LYS A 83 20.47 -16.00 7.80
N ASP A 84 21.61 -16.61 7.47
CA ASP A 84 21.89 -18.00 7.84
C ASP A 84 22.41 -18.08 9.29
N THR A 85 21.56 -17.75 10.25
CA THR A 85 21.85 -17.80 11.69
C THR A 85 20.67 -18.41 12.45
N GLU A 86 20.95 -19.06 13.59
CA GLU A 86 19.90 -19.67 14.43
C GLU A 86 18.81 -18.66 14.84
N ALA A 87 19.20 -17.44 15.22
CA ALA A 87 18.26 -16.37 15.53
C ALA A 87 17.33 -16.01 14.34
N SER A 88 17.88 -15.97 13.12
CA SER A 88 17.10 -15.70 11.91
C SER A 88 16.14 -16.84 11.55
N GLN A 89 16.46 -18.09 11.93
CA GLN A 89 15.57 -19.22 11.69
C GLN A 89 14.29 -19.13 12.52
N MET A 90 14.37 -18.62 13.75
CA MET A 90 13.17 -18.36 14.56
C MET A 90 12.29 -17.26 13.94
N ILE A 91 12.91 -16.18 13.48
CA ILE A 91 12.20 -15.07 12.81
C ILE A 91 11.56 -15.56 11.51
N TYR A 92 12.30 -16.31 10.70
CA TYR A 92 11.79 -16.92 9.46
C TYR A 92 10.56 -17.79 9.72
N LYS A 93 10.60 -18.63 10.76
CA LYS A 93 9.45 -19.42 11.19
C LYS A 93 8.24 -18.53 11.54
N GLY A 94 8.45 -17.48 12.34
CA GLY A 94 7.40 -16.52 12.69
C GLY A 94 6.77 -15.85 11.46
N CYS A 95 7.59 -15.42 10.50
CA CYS A 95 7.10 -14.83 9.25
C CYS A 95 6.24 -15.82 8.46
N LEU A 96 6.63 -17.09 8.36
CA LEU A 96 5.85 -18.10 7.65
C LEU A 96 4.51 -18.41 8.35
N GLU A 97 4.50 -18.44 9.68
CA GLU A 97 3.29 -18.68 10.48
C GLU A 97 2.28 -17.53 10.29
N GLY A 98 2.76 -16.29 10.42
CA GLY A 98 1.98 -15.06 10.24
C GLY A 98 1.70 -14.68 8.78
N ALA A 99 2.33 -15.36 7.81
CA ALA A 99 2.34 -14.97 6.40
C ALA A 99 2.90 -13.56 6.15
N GLU A 100 3.77 -13.09 7.04
CA GLU A 100 4.40 -11.77 6.99
C GLU A 100 5.48 -11.71 5.90
N PRO A 101 5.79 -10.51 5.39
CA PRO A 101 6.90 -10.35 4.47
C PRO A 101 8.24 -10.48 5.18
N PHE A 102 9.27 -10.85 4.42
CA PHE A 102 10.65 -10.86 4.88
C PHE A 102 11.62 -10.69 3.71
N LEU A 103 12.87 -10.38 4.04
CA LEU A 103 13.95 -10.17 3.08
C LEU A 103 14.99 -11.29 3.21
N GLN A 104 15.42 -11.87 2.10
CA GLN A 104 16.46 -12.89 2.10
C GLN A 104 17.21 -12.90 0.76
N ASN A 105 18.55 -12.94 0.79
CA ASN A 105 19.41 -13.04 -0.40
C ASN A 105 19.07 -12.03 -1.49
N GLY A 106 18.92 -10.75 -1.14
CA GLY A 106 18.59 -9.68 -2.11
C GLY A 106 17.16 -9.73 -2.67
N ASN A 107 16.30 -10.60 -2.13
CA ASN A 107 14.92 -10.74 -2.58
C ASN A 107 13.94 -10.41 -1.46
N ALA A 108 12.80 -9.85 -1.85
CA ALA A 108 11.64 -9.70 -0.97
C ALA A 108 10.68 -10.87 -1.14
N PHE A 109 10.27 -11.47 -0.04
CA PHE A 109 9.28 -12.54 -0.01
C PHE A 109 7.94 -11.95 0.40
N VAL A 110 7.01 -11.92 -0.54
CA VAL A 110 5.69 -11.29 -0.34
C VAL A 110 4.58 -12.34 -0.40
N ASN A 111 3.83 -12.50 0.69
CA ASN A 111 2.59 -13.26 0.63
C ASN A 111 1.49 -12.40 -0.03
N LEU A 112 0.87 -12.94 -1.07
CA LEU A 112 -0.08 -12.18 -1.89
C LEU A 112 -1.33 -11.74 -1.12
N ASP A 113 -1.84 -12.59 -0.23
CA ASP A 113 -3.04 -12.27 0.55
C ASP A 113 -2.73 -11.25 1.63
N HIS A 114 -1.59 -11.38 2.31
CA HIS A 114 -1.11 -10.39 3.27
C HIS A 114 -0.86 -9.03 2.61
N PHE A 115 -0.25 -9.01 1.43
CA PHE A 115 -0.04 -7.78 0.65
C PHE A 115 -1.37 -7.14 0.21
N ARG A 116 -2.33 -7.96 -0.25
CA ARG A 116 -3.65 -7.45 -0.61
C ARG A 116 -4.37 -6.83 0.60
N ASP A 117 -4.24 -7.42 1.77
CA ASP A 117 -4.80 -6.89 3.02
C ASP A 117 -4.12 -5.58 3.43
N PHE A 118 -2.79 -5.47 3.23
CA PHE A 118 -2.06 -4.21 3.38
C PHE A 118 -2.61 -3.13 2.44
N LEU A 119 -2.75 -3.42 1.14
CA LEU A 119 -3.29 -2.47 0.16
C LEU A 119 -4.70 -2.00 0.56
N LEU A 120 -5.55 -2.93 0.98
CA LEU A 120 -6.90 -2.59 1.41
C LEU A 120 -6.91 -1.69 2.65
N ARG A 121 -6.08 -1.99 3.66
CA ARG A 121 -6.13 -1.29 4.96
C ARG A 121 -5.35 0.02 4.98
N ARG A 122 -4.18 0.05 4.34
CA ARG A 122 -3.24 1.18 4.40
C ARG A 122 -3.36 2.10 3.20
N LYS A 123 -3.71 1.57 2.02
CA LYS A 123 -3.86 2.35 0.78
C LYS A 123 -5.32 2.58 0.38
N ASN A 124 -6.28 1.95 1.07
CA ASN A 124 -7.69 1.87 0.65
C ASN A 124 -7.82 1.38 -0.80
N GLU A 125 -6.98 0.43 -1.20
CA GLU A 125 -6.85 -0.03 -2.58
C GLU A 125 -7.36 -1.47 -2.70
N ARG A 126 -8.42 -1.65 -3.50
CA ARG A 126 -9.05 -2.96 -3.72
C ARG A 126 -8.55 -3.56 -5.02
N ARG A 127 -7.71 -4.59 -4.91
CA ARG A 127 -7.21 -5.35 -6.06
C ARG A 127 -7.62 -6.81 -6.01
N LYS A 128 -8.00 -7.34 -7.17
CA LYS A 128 -8.24 -8.77 -7.30
C LYS A 128 -6.93 -9.52 -7.23
N ARG A 129 -6.98 -10.77 -6.77
CA ARG A 129 -5.81 -11.64 -6.71
C ARG A 129 -5.15 -11.80 -8.08
N THR A 130 -5.95 -11.96 -9.14
CA THR A 130 -5.47 -12.10 -10.52
C THR A 130 -4.72 -10.85 -11.01
N GLU A 131 -5.22 -9.65 -10.68
CA GLU A 131 -4.56 -8.40 -11.04
C GLU A 131 -3.19 -8.28 -10.36
N LEU A 132 -3.11 -8.60 -9.06
CA LEU A 132 -1.84 -8.59 -8.35
C LEU A 132 -0.87 -9.62 -8.94
N ILE A 133 -1.32 -10.82 -9.28
CA ILE A 133 -0.46 -11.83 -9.93
C ILE A 133 0.16 -11.27 -11.22
N ASP A 134 -0.63 -10.59 -12.05
CA ASP A 134 -0.13 -10.02 -13.30
C ASP A 134 0.84 -8.87 -13.05
N MET A 135 0.59 -8.03 -12.05
CA MET A 135 1.52 -6.97 -11.62
C MET A 135 2.86 -7.53 -11.13
N PHE A 136 2.82 -8.58 -10.29
CA PHE A 136 4.01 -9.25 -9.78
C PHE A 136 4.84 -9.89 -10.90
N ARG A 137 4.19 -10.52 -11.89
CA ARG A 137 4.90 -11.07 -13.07
C ARG A 137 5.64 -10.00 -13.86
N ARG A 138 5.09 -8.79 -13.99
CA ARG A 138 5.72 -7.68 -14.71
C ARG A 138 7.00 -7.20 -14.04
N VAL A 139 7.09 -7.27 -12.70
CA VAL A 139 8.33 -7.01 -11.95
C VAL A 139 9.20 -8.25 -11.78
N LYS A 140 9.03 -9.26 -12.64
CA LYS A 140 9.81 -10.50 -12.66
C LYS A 140 9.76 -11.27 -11.34
N ALA A 141 8.66 -11.15 -10.59
CA ALA A 141 8.50 -11.92 -9.36
C ALA A 141 8.11 -13.37 -9.65
N GLU A 142 8.62 -14.29 -8.82
CA GLU A 142 8.42 -15.73 -8.98
C GLU A 142 7.55 -16.31 -7.85
N ASP A 143 6.60 -17.21 -8.18
CA ASP A 143 5.85 -17.96 -7.16
C ASP A 143 6.73 -19.07 -6.56
N LYS A 144 6.97 -18.98 -5.25
CA LYS A 144 7.76 -19.94 -4.48
C LYS A 144 6.93 -20.52 -3.35
N LYS A 145 6.88 -21.85 -3.31
CA LYS A 145 6.23 -22.61 -2.24
C LYS A 145 7.24 -22.93 -1.14
N LEU A 146 7.11 -22.24 -0.01
CA LEU A 146 7.91 -22.47 1.17
C LEU A 146 7.25 -23.50 2.09
N SER A 147 8.07 -24.29 2.75
CA SER A 147 7.64 -25.33 3.67
C SER A 147 8.31 -25.16 5.01
N LEU A 148 7.51 -25.22 6.06
CA LEU A 148 7.97 -25.23 7.44
C LEU A 148 7.54 -26.53 8.10
N TYR A 149 8.46 -27.16 8.82
CA TYR A 149 8.12 -28.23 9.76
C TYR A 149 7.73 -27.62 11.10
N VAL A 150 6.51 -27.88 11.55
CA VAL A 150 5.92 -27.21 12.74
C VAL A 150 5.95 -28.11 13.99
N GLY A 151 6.72 -29.20 13.96
CA GLY A 151 6.75 -30.26 14.99
C GLY A 151 6.26 -31.60 14.44
N GLU A 152 5.97 -32.56 15.33
CA GLU A 152 5.62 -33.97 15.07
C GLU A 152 4.82 -34.20 13.78
N GLY A 153 5.53 -34.41 12.67
CA GLY A 153 4.97 -34.75 11.35
C GLY A 153 4.15 -33.67 10.63
N LYS A 154 3.90 -32.49 11.22
CA LYS A 154 3.09 -31.43 10.58
C LYS A 154 3.96 -30.51 9.74
N ARG A 155 3.65 -30.43 8.44
CA ARG A 155 4.30 -29.53 7.49
C ARG A 155 3.33 -28.43 7.09
N MET A 156 3.64 -27.18 7.43
CA MET A 156 2.94 -26.02 6.92
C MET A 156 3.55 -25.62 5.58
N GLN A 157 2.71 -25.29 4.60
CA GLN A 157 3.14 -24.82 3.31
C GLN A 157 2.53 -23.44 3.05
N ARG A 158 3.37 -22.50 2.62
CA ARG A 158 2.96 -21.13 2.27
C ARG A 158 3.48 -20.79 0.88
N ARG A 159 2.71 -20.01 0.14
CA ARG A 159 3.15 -19.46 -1.14
C ARG A 159 3.57 -18.02 -0.94
N TYR A 160 4.71 -17.68 -1.51
CA TYR A 160 5.30 -16.36 -1.51
C TYR A 160 5.65 -16.00 -2.94
N TRP A 161 5.47 -14.74 -3.28
CA TRP A 161 6.04 -14.15 -4.48
C TRP A 161 7.40 -13.58 -4.12
N VAL A 162 8.43 -14.05 -4.79
CA VAL A 162 9.82 -13.62 -4.63
C VAL A 162 10.05 -12.47 -5.59
N VAL A 163 10.14 -11.26 -5.06
CA VAL A 163 10.36 -10.04 -5.84
C VAL A 163 11.85 -9.72 -5.78
N PRO A 164 12.55 -9.67 -6.93
CA PRO A 164 13.92 -9.20 -6.98
C PRO A 164 13.97 -7.75 -6.53
N LEU A 165 14.77 -7.43 -5.52
CA LEU A 165 15.05 -6.04 -5.20
C LEU A 165 16.20 -5.59 -6.11
N PRO A 166 16.14 -4.37 -6.68
CA PRO A 166 17.31 -3.80 -7.35
C PRO A 166 18.46 -3.80 -6.35
N ASP A 167 19.67 -4.16 -6.78
CA ASP A 167 20.86 -4.22 -5.93
C ASP A 167 21.04 -2.87 -5.21
N THR A 168 20.48 -2.77 -4.01
CA THR A 168 20.82 -1.71 -3.09
C THR A 168 22.18 -2.09 -2.55
N HIS A 169 23.23 -1.61 -3.21
CA HIS A 169 24.56 -1.52 -2.64
C HIS A 169 24.44 -0.79 -1.29
N VAL A 170 24.39 -1.57 -0.22
CA VAL A 170 24.60 -1.12 1.16
C VAL A 170 25.97 -1.62 1.58
#